data_AF-A0A536AMR8-F1
#
_entry.id   AF-A0A536AMR8-F1
#
_cell.length_a   1.000
_cell.length_b   1.000
_cell.length_c   1.000
_cell.angle_alpha   90.00
_cell.angle_beta   90.00
_cell.angle_gamma   90.00
#
_symmetry.space_group_name_H-M   'P 1'
#
loop_
_entity.id
_entity.type
_entity.pdbx_description
1 polymer ?
#
loop_
_entity_poly.entity_id
_entity_poly.type
_entity_poly.pdbx_seq_one_letter_code
_entity_poly.pdbx_strand_id
1 'polypeptide(L)'
;MEGSSPPPPDVLAFAGHAAEYFGLLGAIGSFVVRRLGRMPPRIGWARPRMADFLFVAWIGGVILLIGVHSWLIAIRIAAELLAWVLCTRGSRFVAIPAVFAAAVLPLAGHAAAMQPSAAGAELADAVHVLSAAMWAGGILALASLRPPDGWRTDDARNLLERFGRVAVIAFGVTALTGLLSASEHLNGLSDLWSTAYGIVLALKVAGVLVMAGLSLLWRRGVGNGGADALVAVLVVVATAALATLPSPA
;
A
#
# COMPACT_ATOMS: atom_id res chain seq x y z
N MET A 1 -31.23 12.60 -29.42
CA MET A 1 -30.20 11.71 -28.86
C MET A 1 -29.27 12.60 -28.06
N GLU A 2 -29.60 12.82 -26.79
CA GLU A 2 -28.75 13.60 -25.88
C GLU A 2 -27.46 12.81 -25.65
N GLY A 3 -26.34 13.36 -26.12
CA GLY A 3 -25.03 12.88 -25.76
C GLY A 3 -24.80 13.19 -24.29
N SER A 4 -25.11 12.24 -23.42
CA SER A 4 -24.63 12.27 -22.04
C SER A 4 -23.12 12.15 -22.09
N SER A 5 -22.41 13.25 -21.86
CA SER A 5 -21.01 13.24 -21.47
C SER A 5 -20.84 12.16 -20.39
N PRO A 6 -19.80 11.29 -20.44
CA PRO A 6 -19.55 10.40 -19.32
C PRO A 6 -19.44 11.26 -18.05
N PRO A 7 -20.02 10.82 -16.93
CA PRO A 7 -19.88 11.54 -15.68
C PRO A 7 -18.39 11.79 -15.41
N PRO A 8 -18.01 12.97 -14.90
CA PRO A 8 -16.62 13.23 -14.56
C PRO A 8 -16.13 12.12 -13.62
N PRO A 9 -14.85 11.71 -13.73
CA PRO A 9 -14.30 10.69 -12.85
C PRO A 9 -14.58 11.08 -11.40
N ASP A 10 -14.99 10.10 -10.58
CA ASP A 10 -15.31 10.35 -9.17
C ASP A 10 -14.01 10.68 -8.42
N VAL A 11 -13.64 11.97 -8.48
CA VAL A 11 -12.43 12.52 -7.86
C VAL A 11 -12.43 12.26 -6.36
N LEU A 12 -13.60 12.22 -5.74
CA LEU A 12 -13.74 11.98 -4.32
C LEU A 12 -13.42 10.51 -3.99
N ALA A 13 -13.97 9.55 -4.75
CA ALA A 13 -13.63 8.14 -4.61
C ALA A 13 -12.14 7.89 -4.87
N PHE A 14 -11.59 8.46 -5.94
CA PHE A 14 -10.15 8.37 -6.24
C PHE A 14 -9.28 8.91 -5.09
N ALA A 15 -9.60 10.11 -4.58
CA ALA A 15 -8.85 10.72 -3.49
C ALA A 15 -8.97 9.90 -2.19
N GLY A 16 -10.16 9.38 -1.90
CA GLY A 16 -10.41 8.48 -0.77
C GLY A 16 -9.56 7.22 -0.84
N HIS A 17 -9.57 6.53 -1.99
CA HIS A 17 -8.73 5.35 -2.23
C HIS A 17 -7.24 5.66 -2.14
N ALA A 18 -6.77 6.74 -2.75
CA ALA A 18 -5.35 7.12 -2.71
C ALA A 18 -4.88 7.39 -1.27
N ALA A 19 -5.68 8.13 -0.48
CA ALA A 19 -5.37 8.42 0.93
C ALA A 19 -5.38 7.14 1.78
N GLU A 20 -6.37 6.28 1.58
CA GLU A 20 -6.50 5.00 2.28
C GLU A 20 -5.30 4.07 2.02
N TYR A 21 -5.00 3.83 0.74
CA TYR A 21 -3.85 3.00 0.35
C TYR A 21 -2.54 3.56 0.90
N PHE A 22 -2.30 4.87 0.72
CA PHE A 22 -1.08 5.51 1.21
C PHE A 22 -0.96 5.40 2.73
N GLY A 23 -2.06 5.65 3.45
CA GLY A 23 -2.12 5.60 4.90
C GLY A 23 -1.89 4.20 5.47
N LEU A 24 -2.58 3.17 4.97
CA LEU A 24 -2.44 1.81 5.48
C LEU A 24 -1.07 1.20 5.15
N LEU A 25 -0.57 1.40 3.91
CA LEU A 25 0.78 0.96 3.54
C LEU A 25 1.83 1.65 4.42
N GLY A 26 1.77 2.97 4.56
CA GLY A 26 2.70 3.73 5.38
C GLY A 26 2.64 3.36 6.86
N ALA A 27 1.46 3.05 7.40
CA ALA A 27 1.27 2.63 8.78
C ALA A 27 1.88 1.25 9.08
N ILE A 28 1.58 0.26 8.25
CA ILE A 28 2.12 -1.11 8.38
C ILE A 28 3.64 -1.10 8.15
N GLY A 29 4.11 -0.39 7.12
CA GLY A 29 5.54 -0.20 6.87
C GLY A 29 6.26 0.48 8.04
N SER A 30 5.65 1.53 8.62
CA SER A 30 6.16 2.18 9.82
C SER A 30 6.23 1.22 11.02
N PHE A 31 5.23 0.35 11.18
CA PHE A 31 5.24 -0.68 12.21
C PHE A 31 6.41 -1.66 12.03
N VAL A 32 6.63 -2.15 10.79
CA VAL A 32 7.75 -3.04 10.46
C VAL A 32 9.08 -2.36 10.78
N VAL A 33 9.31 -1.14 10.31
CA VAL A 33 10.56 -0.39 10.55
C VAL A 33 10.79 -0.16 12.05
N ARG A 34 9.75 0.26 12.79
CA ARG A 34 9.81 0.40 14.26
C ARG A 34 10.15 -0.92 14.95
N ARG A 35 9.62 -2.04 14.46
CA ARG A 35 9.90 -3.37 15.03
C ARG A 35 11.35 -3.77 14.79
N LEU A 36 11.88 -3.55 13.59
CA LEU A 36 13.27 -3.85 13.23
C LEU A 36 14.27 -2.97 14.00
N GLY A 37 13.96 -1.68 14.19
CA GLY A 37 14.80 -0.76 14.98
C GLY A 37 14.86 -1.10 16.47
N ARG A 38 13.86 -1.82 17.02
CA ARG A 38 13.86 -2.30 18.41
C ARG A 38 14.67 -3.58 18.63
N MET A 39 15.03 -4.31 17.57
CA MET A 39 15.88 -5.50 17.69
C MET A 39 17.31 -5.11 18.10
N PRO A 40 18.03 -5.88 18.92
CA PRO A 40 19.44 -5.60 19.26
C PRO A 40 20.39 -5.71 18.05
N PRO A 41 21.40 -4.84 17.93
CA PRO A 41 21.57 -3.55 18.62
C PRO A 41 20.44 -2.58 18.26
N ARG A 42 19.93 -1.85 19.27
CA ARG A 42 18.74 -0.99 19.17
C ARG A 42 19.07 0.30 18.43
N ILE A 43 18.24 0.67 17.47
CA ILE A 43 18.38 1.87 16.65
C ILE A 43 17.30 2.87 17.09
N GLY A 44 17.67 3.76 18.02
CA GLY A 44 16.73 4.63 18.74
C GLY A 44 15.96 5.61 17.85
N TRP A 45 16.59 6.09 16.77
CA TRP A 45 16.02 7.07 15.83
C TRP A 45 15.06 6.45 14.80
N ALA A 46 14.99 5.11 14.68
CA ALA A 46 14.14 4.41 13.71
C ALA A 46 12.66 4.38 14.13
N ARG A 47 12.05 5.56 14.23
CA ARG A 47 10.67 5.79 14.72
C ARG A 47 9.85 6.62 13.73
N PRO A 48 9.53 6.09 12.54
CA PRO A 48 8.69 6.79 11.55
C PRO A 48 7.32 7.16 12.14
N ARG A 49 6.67 8.20 11.61
CA ARG A 49 5.43 8.79 12.13
C ARG A 49 4.19 7.96 11.77
N MET A 50 4.09 6.75 12.31
CA MET A 50 2.97 5.81 12.08
C MET A 50 1.57 6.40 12.32
N ALA A 51 1.42 7.28 13.32
CA ALA A 51 0.13 7.88 13.64
C ALA A 51 -0.39 8.79 12.51
N ASP A 52 0.50 9.50 11.83
CA ASP A 52 0.14 10.40 10.73
C ASP A 52 -0.42 9.57 9.55
N PHE A 53 0.22 8.44 9.23
CA PHE A 53 -0.27 7.51 8.20
C PHE A 53 -1.64 6.90 8.54
N LEU A 54 -1.84 6.47 9.79
CA LEU A 54 -3.14 5.94 10.23
C LEU A 54 -4.25 6.99 10.17
N PHE A 55 -3.92 8.25 10.47
CA PHE A 55 -4.87 9.36 10.36
C PHE A 55 -5.24 9.63 8.90
N VAL A 56 -4.27 9.60 7.98
CA VAL A 56 -4.52 9.73 6.54
C VAL A 56 -5.39 8.57 6.02
N ALA A 57 -5.14 7.34 6.47
CA ALA A 57 -5.99 6.19 6.13
C ALA A 57 -7.43 6.41 6.56
N TRP A 58 -7.63 6.81 7.83
CA TRP A 58 -8.94 7.07 8.40
C TRP A 58 -9.71 8.18 7.66
N ILE A 59 -9.03 9.27 7.27
CA ILE A 59 -9.63 10.33 6.43
C ILE A 59 -10.07 9.75 5.08
N GLY A 60 -9.22 8.95 4.43
CA GLY A 60 -9.54 8.29 3.16
C GLY A 60 -10.77 7.40 3.28
N GLY A 61 -10.86 6.59 4.34
CA GLY A 61 -12.02 5.76 4.62
C GLY A 61 -13.30 6.58 4.83
N VAL A 62 -13.24 7.67 5.61
CA VAL A 62 -14.39 8.58 5.81
C VAL A 62 -14.87 9.20 4.49
N ILE A 63 -13.95 9.60 3.62
CA ILE A 63 -14.28 10.10 2.28
C ILE A 63 -15.05 9.03 1.47
N LEU A 64 -14.59 7.78 1.49
CA LEU A 64 -15.24 6.68 0.77
C LEU A 64 -16.61 6.31 1.34
N LEU A 65 -16.80 6.46 2.65
CA LEU A 65 -18.10 6.18 3.30
C LEU A 65 -19.21 7.09 2.77
N ILE A 66 -18.88 8.33 2.40
CA ILE A 66 -19.82 9.31 1.82
C ILE A 66 -20.30 8.86 0.43
N GLY A 67 -19.48 8.13 -0.33
CA GLY A 67 -19.81 7.68 -1.69
C GLY A 67 -20.52 6.32 -1.72
N VAL A 68 -19.89 5.30 -1.14
CA VAL A 68 -20.24 3.89 -1.39
C VAL A 68 -21.19 3.30 -0.33
N HIS A 69 -21.33 3.97 0.84
CA HIS A 69 -22.25 3.60 1.92
C HIS A 69 -22.30 2.08 2.25
N SER A 70 -21.15 1.48 2.57
CA SER A 70 -21.05 0.06 2.93
C SER A 70 -20.73 -0.15 4.41
N TRP A 71 -21.37 -1.15 5.03
CA TRP A 71 -21.10 -1.55 6.42
C TRP A 71 -19.67 -2.07 6.61
N LEU A 72 -19.08 -2.69 5.58
CA LEU A 72 -17.67 -3.14 5.60
C LEU A 72 -16.71 -1.95 5.69
N ILE A 73 -17.00 -0.87 4.95
CA ILE A 73 -16.25 0.39 5.01
C ILE A 73 -16.34 0.98 6.42
N ALA A 74 -17.54 0.99 7.02
CA ALA A 74 -17.72 1.47 8.40
C ALA A 74 -16.90 0.67 9.43
N ILE A 75 -16.89 -0.67 9.33
CA ILE A 75 -16.08 -1.54 10.19
C ILE A 75 -14.59 -1.25 10.02
N ARG A 76 -14.13 -1.10 8.77
CA ARG A 76 -12.72 -0.77 8.47
C ARG A 76 -12.32 0.57 9.08
N ILE A 77 -13.12 1.62 8.89
CA ILE A 77 -12.90 2.96 9.47
C ILE A 77 -12.82 2.89 11.00
N ALA A 78 -13.69 2.10 11.64
CA ALA A 78 -13.64 1.91 13.09
C ALA A 78 -12.32 1.22 13.52
N ALA A 79 -11.84 0.25 12.75
CA ALA A 79 -10.55 -0.38 13.00
C ALA A 79 -9.37 0.59 12.78
N GLU A 80 -9.40 1.42 11.74
CA GLU A 80 -8.40 2.47 11.49
C GLU A 80 -8.36 3.50 12.62
N LEU A 81 -9.53 3.93 13.11
CA LEU A 81 -9.64 4.83 14.25
C LEU A 81 -9.06 4.20 15.52
N LEU A 82 -9.40 2.94 15.79
CA LEU A 82 -8.85 2.20 16.91
C LEU A 82 -7.33 2.07 16.80
N ALA A 83 -6.81 1.75 15.62
CA ALA A 83 -5.37 1.70 15.36
C ALA A 83 -4.72 3.06 15.63
N TRP A 84 -5.30 4.16 15.13
CA TRP A 84 -4.79 5.50 15.35
C TRP A 84 -4.75 5.86 16.83
N VAL A 85 -5.84 5.63 17.57
CA VAL A 85 -5.93 5.88 19.02
C VAL A 85 -4.95 5.03 19.82
N LEU A 86 -4.79 3.75 19.48
CA LEU A 86 -3.80 2.88 20.13
C LEU A 86 -2.37 3.34 19.83
N CYS A 87 -2.12 3.84 18.61
CA CYS A 87 -0.81 4.37 18.22
C CYS A 87 -0.44 5.64 19.00
N THR A 88 -1.37 6.58 19.15
CA THR A 88 -1.13 7.83 19.91
C THR A 88 -0.96 7.57 21.40
N ARG A 89 -1.58 6.51 21.92
CA ARG A 89 -1.38 6.02 23.30
C ARG A 89 -0.14 5.15 23.51
N GLY A 90 0.66 4.90 22.47
CA GLY A 90 1.88 4.09 22.56
C GLY A 90 1.64 2.60 22.81
N SER A 91 0.43 2.09 22.54
CA SER A 91 0.07 0.69 22.78
C SER A 91 0.77 -0.27 21.81
N ARG A 92 1.18 -1.43 22.33
CA ARG A 92 1.75 -2.53 21.52
C ARG A 92 0.74 -3.24 20.62
N PHE A 93 -0.57 -3.04 20.87
CA PHE A 93 -1.64 -3.74 20.18
C PHE A 93 -2.08 -3.07 18.87
N VAL A 94 -1.44 -1.95 18.47
CA VAL A 94 -1.76 -1.20 17.23
C VAL A 94 -1.74 -2.07 15.96
N ALA A 95 -0.93 -3.13 15.93
CA ALA A 95 -0.81 -3.98 14.75
C ALA A 95 -2.09 -4.74 14.42
N ILE A 96 -2.87 -5.16 15.42
CA ILE A 96 -4.07 -5.96 15.23
C ILE A 96 -5.11 -5.21 14.39
N PRO A 97 -5.59 -4.01 14.80
CA PRO A 97 -6.56 -3.28 14.00
C PRO A 97 -5.99 -2.76 12.68
N ALA A 98 -4.69 -2.41 12.60
CA ALA A 98 -4.08 -1.95 11.35
C ALA A 98 -4.00 -3.06 10.29
N VAL A 99 -3.59 -4.27 10.69
CA VAL A 99 -3.56 -5.45 9.80
C VAL A 99 -4.97 -5.84 9.39
N PHE A 100 -5.93 -5.82 10.33
CA PHE A 100 -7.33 -6.08 10.02
C PHE A 100 -7.88 -5.09 8.99
N ALA A 101 -7.66 -3.78 9.19
CA ALA A 101 -8.12 -2.75 8.25
C ALA A 101 -7.55 -2.96 6.83
N ALA A 102 -6.25 -3.27 6.72
CA ALA A 102 -5.61 -3.54 5.43
C ALA A 102 -6.11 -4.85 4.78
N ALA A 103 -6.36 -5.90 5.57
CA ALA A 103 -6.86 -7.18 5.06
C ALA A 103 -8.32 -7.10 4.58
N VAL A 104 -9.14 -6.22 5.18
CA VAL A 104 -10.53 -6.00 4.78
C VAL A 104 -10.65 -5.12 3.53
N LEU A 105 -9.59 -4.42 3.15
CA LEU A 105 -9.63 -3.47 2.03
C LEU A 105 -10.09 -4.11 0.71
N PRO A 106 -9.56 -5.26 0.26
CA PRO A 106 -10.03 -5.91 -0.97
C PRO A 106 -11.48 -6.39 -0.90
N LEU A 107 -11.94 -6.83 0.27
CA LEU A 107 -13.32 -7.29 0.49
C LEU A 107 -14.32 -6.15 0.35
N ALA A 108 -13.97 -4.94 0.80
CA ALA A 108 -14.82 -3.76 0.63
C ALA A 108 -15.00 -3.37 -0.85
N GLY A 109 -14.02 -3.69 -1.72
CA GLY A 109 -14.11 -3.50 -3.17
C GLY A 109 -14.88 -4.61 -3.89
N HIS A 110 -14.72 -5.87 -3.47
CA HIS A 110 -15.34 -7.04 -4.10
C HIS A 110 -16.74 -7.41 -3.58
N ALA A 111 -17.21 -6.82 -2.48
CA ALA A 111 -18.57 -7.04 -1.96
C ALA A 111 -19.70 -6.68 -2.96
N ALA A 112 -19.37 -6.08 -4.11
CA ALA A 112 -20.27 -5.84 -5.23
C ALA A 112 -20.46 -7.07 -6.16
N ALA A 113 -19.63 -8.11 -6.07
CA ALA A 113 -19.65 -9.27 -6.97
C ALA A 113 -19.79 -10.60 -6.18
N MET A 114 -21.01 -11.09 -5.98
CA MET A 114 -21.27 -12.36 -5.30
C MET A 114 -20.91 -13.56 -6.19
N GLN A 115 -19.71 -14.15 -6.03
CA GLN A 115 -19.36 -15.45 -6.65
C GLN A 115 -18.66 -16.41 -5.67
N PRO A 116 -19.10 -17.68 -5.54
CA PRO A 116 -18.57 -18.66 -4.57
C PRO A 116 -17.10 -19.06 -4.72
N SER A 117 -16.46 -18.79 -5.87
CA SER A 117 -15.01 -18.99 -6.09
C SER A 117 -14.13 -17.88 -5.52
N ALA A 118 -14.72 -16.83 -4.92
CA ALA A 118 -14.02 -15.60 -4.53
C ALA A 118 -13.12 -15.72 -3.28
N ALA A 119 -13.34 -16.70 -2.39
CA ALA A 119 -12.59 -16.76 -1.12
C ALA A 119 -11.07 -16.91 -1.31
N GLY A 120 -10.63 -17.62 -2.36
CA GLY A 120 -9.21 -17.76 -2.71
C GLY A 120 -8.62 -16.46 -3.24
N ALA A 121 -9.35 -15.76 -4.11
CA ALA A 121 -8.95 -14.47 -4.68
C ALA A 121 -8.91 -13.37 -3.60
N GLU A 122 -9.92 -13.32 -2.72
CA GLU A 122 -9.96 -12.39 -1.58
C GLU A 122 -8.75 -12.57 -0.64
N LEU A 123 -8.39 -13.82 -0.35
CA LEU A 123 -7.19 -14.10 0.44
C LEU A 123 -5.92 -13.69 -0.30
N ALA A 124 -5.83 -13.97 -1.61
CA ALA A 124 -4.69 -13.56 -2.42
C ALA A 124 -4.52 -12.04 -2.44
N ASP A 125 -5.61 -11.29 -2.55
CA ASP A 125 -5.60 -9.83 -2.51
C ASP A 125 -5.25 -9.29 -1.12
N ALA A 126 -5.77 -9.88 -0.04
CA ALA A 126 -5.39 -9.50 1.31
C ALA A 126 -3.89 -9.74 1.56
N VAL A 127 -3.38 -10.88 1.09
CA VAL A 127 -1.94 -11.20 1.13
C VAL A 127 -1.14 -10.23 0.25
N HIS A 128 -1.64 -9.87 -0.93
CA HIS A 128 -1.04 -8.86 -1.80
C HIS A 128 -0.89 -7.52 -1.10
N VAL A 129 -1.98 -6.98 -0.53
CA VAL A 129 -1.98 -5.69 0.17
C VAL A 129 -1.07 -5.72 1.39
N LEU A 130 -1.14 -6.76 2.23
CA LEU A 130 -0.30 -6.86 3.42
C LEU A 130 1.19 -6.98 3.06
N SER A 131 1.53 -7.79 2.06
CA SER A 131 2.92 -7.91 1.60
C SER A 131 3.42 -6.63 0.93
N ALA A 132 2.59 -5.95 0.13
CA ALA A 132 2.90 -4.64 -0.45
C ALA A 132 3.11 -3.58 0.64
N ALA A 133 2.30 -3.60 1.70
CA ALA A 133 2.41 -2.71 2.85
C ALA A 133 3.70 -2.93 3.66
N MET A 134 4.13 -4.19 3.81
CA MET A 134 5.42 -4.50 4.42
C MET A 134 6.61 -4.04 3.57
N TRP A 135 6.51 -4.13 2.24
CA TRP A 135 7.57 -3.75 1.31
C TRP A 135 7.54 -2.26 0.94
N ALA A 136 6.62 -1.83 0.07
CA ALA A 136 6.51 -0.46 -0.41
C ALA A 136 6.23 0.52 0.75
N GLY A 137 5.35 0.14 1.69
CA GLY A 137 5.11 0.92 2.89
C GLY A 137 6.35 1.05 3.78
N GLY A 138 7.19 0.01 3.85
CA GLY A 138 8.47 0.05 4.56
C GLY A 138 9.48 1.00 3.91
N ILE A 139 9.51 1.06 2.57
CA ILE A 139 10.32 2.04 1.81
C ILE A 139 9.84 3.46 2.12
N LEU A 140 8.53 3.72 2.07
CA LEU A 140 7.94 5.02 2.46
C LEU A 140 8.33 5.40 3.89
N ALA A 141 8.22 4.46 4.82
CA ALA A 141 8.57 4.68 6.21
C ALA A 141 10.08 4.98 6.38
N LEU A 142 10.96 4.24 5.70
CA LEU A 142 12.40 4.52 5.73
C LEU A 142 12.74 5.87 5.10
N ALA A 143 12.16 6.22 3.95
CA ALA A 143 12.39 7.50 3.30
C ALA A 143 11.90 8.71 4.12
N SER A 144 10.91 8.50 5.02
CA SER A 144 10.47 9.53 5.97
C SER A 144 11.47 9.79 7.11
N LEU A 145 12.43 8.90 7.33
CA LEU A 145 13.43 9.02 8.38
C LEU A 145 14.59 9.92 7.95
N ARG A 146 15.15 10.62 8.94
CA ARG A 146 16.39 11.38 8.81
C ARG A 146 17.38 10.86 9.88
N PRO A 147 18.20 9.85 9.55
CA PRO A 147 19.23 9.36 10.48
C PRO A 147 20.16 10.52 10.88
N PRO A 148 20.53 10.67 12.17
CA PRO A 148 21.31 11.83 12.64
C PRO A 148 22.61 12.04 11.87
N ASP A 149 23.33 10.95 11.63
CA ASP A 149 24.63 10.93 10.96
C ASP A 149 24.55 10.45 9.50
N GLY A 150 23.34 10.40 8.95
CA GLY A 150 23.05 9.97 7.59
C GLY A 150 23.02 8.45 7.36
N TRP A 151 22.68 8.06 6.13
CA TRP A 151 22.42 6.67 5.73
C TRP A 151 23.68 5.80 5.56
N ARG A 152 24.87 6.38 5.68
CA ARG A 152 26.15 5.66 5.51
C ARG A 152 26.67 5.02 6.80
N THR A 153 26.07 5.34 7.94
CA THR A 153 26.45 4.81 9.26
C THR A 153 26.08 3.34 9.42
N ASP A 154 26.79 2.65 10.31
CA ASP A 154 26.59 1.22 10.59
C ASP A 154 25.17 0.94 11.08
N ASP A 155 24.62 1.79 11.95
CA ASP A 155 23.23 1.67 12.41
C ASP A 155 22.23 1.78 11.26
N ALA A 156 22.39 2.77 10.37
CA ALA A 156 21.49 2.95 9.24
C ALA A 156 21.61 1.78 8.24
N ARG A 157 22.84 1.31 7.97
CA ARG A 157 23.10 0.13 7.14
C ARG A 157 22.46 -1.13 7.75
N ASN A 158 22.63 -1.35 9.05
CA ASN A 158 22.02 -2.47 9.76
C ASN A 158 20.49 -2.43 9.67
N LEU A 159 19.86 -1.25 9.81
CA LEU A 159 18.42 -1.10 9.59
C LEU A 159 18.02 -1.47 8.15
N LEU A 160 18.75 -0.97 7.16
CA LEU A 160 18.51 -1.28 5.74
C LEU A 160 18.70 -2.77 5.42
N GLU A 161 19.66 -3.45 6.05
CA GLU A 161 19.89 -4.89 5.89
C GLU A 161 18.79 -5.72 6.55
N ARG A 162 18.35 -5.34 7.76
CA ARG A 162 17.21 -5.97 8.45
C ARG A 162 15.94 -5.83 7.63
N PHE A 163 15.63 -4.59 7.23
CA PHE A 163 14.48 -4.32 6.38
C PHE A 163 14.61 -5.07 5.06
N GLY A 164 15.83 -5.14 4.55
CA GLY A 164 16.11 -5.72 3.27
C GLY A 164 15.77 -7.20 3.16
N ARG A 165 15.91 -7.97 4.23
CA ARG A 165 15.48 -9.38 4.30
C ARG A 165 13.96 -9.50 4.25
N VAL A 166 13.25 -8.66 5.00
CA VAL A 166 11.78 -8.60 5.00
C VAL A 166 11.25 -8.17 3.63
N ALA A 167 11.87 -7.15 3.05
CA ALA A 167 11.49 -6.56 1.77
C ALA A 167 11.57 -7.56 0.62
N VAL A 168 12.60 -8.43 0.56
CA VAL A 168 12.73 -9.43 -0.52
C VAL A 168 11.60 -10.46 -0.47
N ILE A 169 11.27 -10.97 0.72
CA ILE A 169 10.18 -11.93 0.91
C ILE A 169 8.85 -11.26 0.58
N ALA A 170 8.61 -10.08 1.16
CA ALA A 170 7.37 -9.32 0.97
C ALA A 170 7.17 -8.93 -0.51
N PHE A 171 8.22 -8.48 -1.20
CA PHE A 171 8.19 -8.20 -2.64
C PHE A 171 7.87 -9.46 -3.45
N GLY A 172 8.51 -10.60 -3.16
CA GLY A 172 8.24 -11.85 -3.87
C GLY A 172 6.79 -12.28 -3.75
N VAL A 173 6.21 -12.18 -2.55
CA VAL A 173 4.78 -12.45 -2.31
C VAL A 173 3.88 -11.45 -3.03
N THR A 174 4.21 -10.16 -2.98
CA THR A 174 3.46 -9.09 -3.68
C THR A 174 3.44 -9.32 -5.19
N ALA A 175 4.60 -9.66 -5.77
CA ALA A 175 4.75 -9.88 -7.20
C ALA A 175 3.99 -11.13 -7.66
N LEU A 176 4.06 -12.23 -6.91
CA LEU A 176 3.35 -13.47 -7.23
C LEU A 176 1.84 -13.28 -7.16
N THR A 177 1.34 -12.72 -6.05
CA THR A 177 -0.11 -12.45 -5.89
C THR A 177 -0.61 -11.43 -6.90
N GLY A 178 0.18 -10.40 -7.21
CA GLY A 178 -0.19 -9.41 -8.23
C GLY A 178 -0.24 -9.99 -9.65
N LEU A 179 0.61 -10.98 -9.97
CA LEU A 179 0.54 -11.70 -11.24
C LEU A 179 -0.73 -12.57 -11.33
N LEU A 180 -1.10 -13.22 -10.23
CA LEU A 180 -2.36 -13.97 -10.13
C LEU A 180 -3.56 -13.04 -10.35
N SER A 181 -3.66 -11.93 -9.61
CA SER A 181 -4.76 -10.97 -9.77
C SER A 181 -4.78 -10.38 -11.19
N ALA A 182 -3.63 -10.09 -11.80
CA ALA A 182 -3.58 -9.60 -13.19
C ALA A 182 -4.12 -10.63 -14.20
N SER A 183 -3.88 -11.93 -13.97
CA SER A 183 -4.41 -12.99 -14.84
C SER A 183 -5.92 -13.17 -14.73
N GLU A 184 -6.53 -12.74 -13.62
CA GLU A 184 -7.99 -12.78 -13.41
C GLU A 184 -8.70 -11.58 -14.05
N HIS A 185 -8.03 -10.42 -14.15
CA HIS A 185 -8.63 -9.18 -14.65
C HIS A 185 -8.45 -8.95 -16.16
N LEU A 186 -7.52 -9.65 -16.81
CA LEU A 186 -7.21 -9.47 -18.23
C LEU A 186 -7.71 -10.67 -19.03
N ASN A 187 -8.42 -10.42 -20.13
CA ASN A 187 -8.85 -11.47 -21.06
C ASN A 187 -7.74 -11.85 -22.06
N GLY A 188 -6.77 -10.95 -22.27
CA GLY A 188 -5.57 -11.22 -23.06
C GLY A 188 -4.51 -10.15 -22.92
N LEU A 189 -3.30 -10.43 -23.42
CA LEU A 189 -2.18 -9.47 -23.37
C LEU A 189 -2.50 -8.15 -24.10
N SER A 190 -3.37 -8.20 -25.12
CA SER A 190 -3.82 -7.00 -25.84
C SER A 190 -4.43 -5.95 -24.95
N ASP A 191 -5.08 -6.36 -23.86
CA ASP A 191 -5.78 -5.47 -22.95
C ASP A 191 -4.83 -4.48 -22.28
N LEU A 192 -3.54 -4.85 -22.13
CA LEU A 192 -2.48 -4.01 -21.54
C LEU A 192 -2.21 -2.73 -22.33
N TRP A 193 -2.53 -2.70 -23.62
CA TRP A 193 -2.33 -1.52 -24.47
C TRP A 193 -3.59 -1.05 -25.20
N SER A 194 -4.66 -1.84 -25.20
CA SER A 194 -5.93 -1.46 -25.82
C SER A 194 -6.91 -0.80 -24.85
N THR A 195 -6.72 -0.95 -23.54
CA THR A 195 -7.67 -0.46 -22.52
C THR A 195 -7.03 0.52 -21.55
N ALA A 196 -7.82 1.47 -21.02
CA ALA A 196 -7.35 2.40 -20.00
C ALA A 196 -6.88 1.67 -18.72
N TYR A 197 -7.62 0.63 -18.29
CA TYR A 197 -7.24 -0.22 -17.18
C TYR A 197 -5.89 -0.90 -17.41
N GLY A 198 -5.70 -1.54 -18.56
CA GLY A 198 -4.47 -2.24 -18.89
C GLY A 198 -3.26 -1.31 -19.01
N ILE A 199 -3.42 -0.10 -19.55
CA ILE A 199 -2.35 0.90 -19.62
C ILE A 199 -1.92 1.33 -18.21
N VAL A 200 -2.87 1.63 -17.32
CA VAL A 200 -2.56 2.01 -15.93
C VAL A 200 -1.91 0.83 -15.18
N LEU A 201 -2.37 -0.40 -15.42
CA LEU A 201 -1.77 -1.61 -14.86
C LEU A 201 -0.33 -1.79 -15.36
N ALA A 202 -0.06 -1.59 -16.64
CA ALA A 202 1.28 -1.66 -17.21
C ALA A 202 2.22 -0.60 -16.59
N LEU A 203 1.74 0.64 -16.42
CA LEU A 203 2.47 1.70 -15.73
C LEU A 203 2.73 1.35 -14.26
N LYS A 204 1.77 0.74 -13.55
CA LYS A 204 1.93 0.26 -12.18
C LYS A 204 3.02 -0.80 -12.10
N VAL A 205 3.02 -1.78 -13.00
CA VAL A 205 4.05 -2.83 -13.07
C VAL A 205 5.42 -2.22 -13.39
N ALA A 206 5.51 -1.30 -14.34
CA ALA A 206 6.74 -0.59 -14.65
C ALA A 206 7.28 0.18 -13.43
N GLY A 207 6.41 0.89 -12.70
CA GLY A 207 6.76 1.57 -11.46
C GLY A 207 7.32 0.62 -10.39
N VAL A 208 6.69 -0.54 -10.19
CA VAL A 208 7.16 -1.59 -9.28
C VAL A 208 8.55 -2.10 -9.66
N LEU A 209 8.83 -2.29 -10.95
CA LEU A 209 10.16 -2.69 -11.44
C LEU A 209 11.21 -1.60 -11.23
N VAL A 210 10.85 -0.34 -11.48
CA VAL A 210 11.72 0.82 -11.20
C VAL A 210 12.05 0.90 -9.71
N MET A 211 11.06 0.74 -8.83
CA MET A 211 11.27 0.69 -7.38
C MET A 211 12.25 -0.40 -6.98
N ALA A 212 12.06 -1.63 -7.48
CA ALA A 212 12.99 -2.72 -7.19
C ALA A 212 14.43 -2.40 -7.61
N GLY A 213 14.62 -1.76 -8.76
CA GLY A 213 15.91 -1.26 -9.23
C GLY A 213 16.50 -0.18 -8.34
N LEU A 214 15.71 0.84 -7.97
CA LEU A 214 16.12 1.93 -7.08
C LEU A 214 16.49 1.42 -5.68
N SER A 215 15.68 0.53 -5.11
CA SER A 215 15.96 -0.16 -3.85
C SER A 215 17.29 -0.90 -3.87
N LEU A 216 17.61 -1.57 -4.99
CA LEU A 216 18.86 -2.29 -5.14
C LEU A 216 20.06 -1.34 -5.26
N LEU A 217 19.91 -0.23 -5.99
CA LEU A 217 20.93 0.83 -6.06
C LEU A 217 21.17 1.44 -4.67
N TRP A 218 20.09 1.75 -3.94
CA TRP A 218 20.17 2.33 -2.61
C TRP A 218 20.95 1.43 -1.64
N ARG A 219 20.72 0.11 -1.69
CA ARG A 219 21.48 -0.88 -0.92
C ARG A 219 22.97 -0.91 -1.28
N ARG A 220 23.32 -0.67 -2.54
CA ARG A 220 24.72 -0.54 -3.00
C ARG A 220 25.35 0.80 -2.59
N GLY A 221 24.62 1.66 -1.89
CA GLY A 221 25.07 2.99 -1.49
C GLY A 221 24.99 4.04 -2.60
N VAL A 222 24.28 3.73 -3.69
CA VAL A 222 24.09 4.61 -4.84
C VAL A 222 22.64 5.07 -4.89
N GLY A 223 22.39 6.37 -4.82
CA GLY A 223 21.03 6.93 -4.91
C GLY A 223 20.41 7.34 -3.58
N ASN A 224 19.15 7.77 -3.66
CA ASN A 224 18.39 8.38 -2.58
C ASN A 224 17.07 7.62 -2.38
N GLY A 225 16.79 7.18 -1.15
CA GLY A 225 15.52 6.53 -0.80
C GLY A 225 14.28 7.38 -1.11
N GLY A 226 14.43 8.71 -1.24
CA GLY A 226 13.35 9.60 -1.68
C GLY A 226 12.82 9.32 -3.08
N ALA A 227 13.67 8.90 -4.03
CA ALA A 227 13.21 8.54 -5.37
C ALA A 227 12.35 7.27 -5.36
N ASP A 228 12.77 6.26 -4.58
CA ASP A 228 12.04 5.01 -4.41
C ASP A 228 10.67 5.26 -3.75
N ALA A 229 10.64 6.12 -2.73
CA ALA A 229 9.40 6.56 -2.10
C ALA A 229 8.48 7.35 -3.04
N LEU A 230 9.01 8.21 -3.91
CA LEU A 230 8.21 8.92 -4.90
C LEU A 230 7.54 7.94 -5.88
N VAL A 231 8.30 6.96 -6.40
CA VAL A 231 7.74 5.93 -7.28
C VAL A 231 6.71 5.09 -6.54
N ALA A 232 6.93 4.77 -5.26
CA ALA A 232 5.93 4.09 -4.43
C ALA A 232 4.62 4.89 -4.34
N VAL A 233 4.68 6.21 -4.14
CA VAL A 233 3.48 7.08 -4.16
C VAL A 233 2.80 7.04 -5.53
N LEU A 234 3.55 7.10 -6.62
CA LEU A 234 2.98 7.01 -7.98
C LEU A 234 2.30 5.65 -8.24
N VAL A 235 2.87 4.55 -7.74
CA VAL A 235 2.28 3.21 -7.81
C VAL A 235 0.99 3.13 -6.98
N VAL A 236 0.95 3.77 -5.81
CA VAL A 236 -0.28 3.89 -5.00
C VAL A 236 -1.35 4.69 -5.73
N VAL A 237 -0.98 5.82 -6.34
CA VAL A 237 -1.88 6.64 -7.16
C VAL A 237 -2.42 5.86 -8.36
N ALA A 238 -1.57 5.10 -9.06
CA ALA A 238 -2.00 4.22 -10.13
C ALA A 238 -2.97 3.14 -9.64
N THR A 239 -2.76 2.60 -8.44
CA THR A 239 -3.68 1.63 -7.81
C THR A 239 -5.03 2.25 -7.48
N ALA A 240 -5.05 3.50 -6.98
CA ALA A 240 -6.28 4.24 -6.75
C ALA A 240 -7.03 4.53 -8.06
N ALA A 241 -6.31 4.82 -9.16
CA ALA A 241 -6.92 4.97 -10.47
C ALA A 241 -7.56 3.66 -10.95
N LEU A 242 -6.86 2.53 -10.83
CA LEU A 242 -7.39 1.21 -11.18
C LEU A 242 -8.68 0.87 -10.42
N ALA A 243 -8.78 1.24 -9.14
CA ALA A 243 -9.98 1.01 -8.33
C ALA A 243 -11.23 1.77 -8.83
N THR A 244 -11.03 2.82 -9.64
CA THR A 244 -12.12 3.64 -10.20
C THR A 244 -12.40 3.37 -11.69
N LEU A 245 -11.52 2.61 -12.36
CA LEU A 245 -11.66 2.29 -13.77
C LEU A 245 -12.43 0.97 -13.95
N PRO A 246 -13.28 0.86 -14.97
CA PRO A 246 -13.91 -0.42 -15.29
C PRO A 246 -12.84 -1.44 -15.71
N SER A 247 -12.94 -2.65 -15.14
CA SER A 247 -12.17 -3.80 -15.58
C SER A 247 -12.56 -4.18 -17.01
N PRO A 248 -11.61 -4.65 -17.85
CA PRO A 248 -11.91 -5.11 -19.21
C PRO A 248 -12.59 -6.49 -19.27
N ALA A 249 -12.70 -7.19 -18.13
CA ALA A 249 -13.40 -8.46 -17.96
C ALA A 249 -14.77 -8.28 -17.28
#